data_AF-A0A6A6ADL7-F1
#
_entry.id   AF-A0A6A6ADL7-F1
#
_cell.length_a   1.000
_cell.length_b   1.000
_cell.length_c   1.000
_cell.angle_alpha   90.00
_cell.angle_beta   90.00
_cell.angle_gamma   90.00
#
_symmetry.space_group_name_H-M   'P 1'
#
loop_
_entity.id
_entity.type
_entity.pdbx_description
1 polymer ?
#
loop_
_entity_poly.entity_id
_entity_poly.type
_entity_poly.pdbx_seq_one_letter_code
_entity_poly.pdbx_strand_id
1 'polypeptide(L)'
;MVDDGVFPHQTRRDAFDGSAQEVNNTLLVTGSLVWDPRLPGLGFDSMAKQLFNLFASAAWKNDGFHSFGPVRSLFWVEHDDFKPLIAQSIVALQKANRVLELTHNLNVVVAAEHRERPVGRGSLGREPQHELESVVRALRSGRDQGMELPAHRRENIHDFAAHVDEASNGTGISSVAFLHNYLREQDMAGKSAVGMLQEGILNCYRYERDLVEKNPDLAFNSDWILNNKNKSGQVHVNHPAKNEISVFSRMRSQFAKIVRTKQEIEKIADIGEELYLTECKVLSIEDGPEKDNLLKKTTELEEAWKHAMSTTDTHNRQLPPTELDDRIALRHPPSPRLQWDKRPYEPLIMRTNEAWPQNRLGLISAEPFPRTADQNPEWHEWVQDFIFGLCSHSTDSVVEALDKMQHGMSDIVSKCPSLMDPKKGGRLNLKNLRVRLLTGEMITELLAAYRDWPFKAPGTDHDKYFRYKSGSFDFSTDNWP
;
A
#
# COMPACT_ATOMS: atom_id res chain seq x y z
N MET A 1 30.14 -19.54 9.73
CA MET A 1 30.12 -18.67 10.93
C MET A 1 29.46 -19.34 12.13
N VAL A 2 28.22 -19.82 12.00
CA VAL A 2 27.51 -20.54 13.09
C VAL A 2 28.24 -21.83 13.45
N ASP A 3 28.45 -22.72 12.47
CA ASP A 3 29.13 -24.00 12.72
C ASP A 3 30.62 -23.85 13.01
N ASP A 4 31.23 -22.73 12.61
CA ASP A 4 32.63 -22.41 12.88
C ASP A 4 32.87 -21.91 14.31
N GLY A 5 31.82 -21.80 15.14
CA GLY A 5 31.94 -21.39 16.55
C GLY A 5 32.30 -19.91 16.77
N VAL A 6 32.03 -19.06 15.78
CA VAL A 6 32.36 -17.61 15.85
C VAL A 6 31.58 -16.88 16.96
N PHE A 7 30.47 -17.45 17.42
CA PHE A 7 29.61 -16.89 18.46
C PHE A 7 29.62 -17.75 19.73
N PRO A 8 30.69 -17.71 20.55
CA PRO A 8 30.91 -18.67 21.64
C PRO A 8 29.91 -18.57 22.80
N HIS A 9 29.16 -17.47 22.89
CA HIS A 9 28.13 -17.25 23.91
C HIS A 9 26.71 -17.56 23.42
N GLN A 10 26.56 -18.02 22.16
CA GLN A 10 25.28 -18.34 21.57
C GLN A 10 25.07 -19.85 21.55
N THR A 11 23.86 -20.28 21.88
CA THR A 11 23.49 -21.71 21.90
C THR A 11 22.49 -21.96 20.79
N ARG A 12 22.80 -22.93 19.90
CA ARG A 12 21.90 -23.32 18.81
C ARG A 12 20.57 -23.81 19.38
N ARG A 13 19.47 -23.34 18.79
CA ARG A 13 18.11 -23.69 19.21
C ARG A 13 17.49 -24.62 18.17
N ASP A 14 16.87 -25.70 18.62
CA ASP A 14 16.14 -26.63 17.74
C ASP A 14 14.87 -25.95 17.23
N ALA A 15 14.69 -25.87 15.91
CA ALA A 15 13.53 -25.25 15.30
C ALA A 15 12.20 -25.90 15.70
N PHE A 16 12.19 -27.14 16.20
CA PHE A 16 10.98 -27.82 16.67
C PHE A 16 10.64 -27.56 18.14
N ASP A 17 11.56 -26.99 18.92
CA ASP A 17 11.28 -26.58 20.30
C ASP A 17 10.42 -25.30 20.29
N GLY A 18 9.36 -25.27 21.12
CA GLY A 18 8.47 -24.12 21.26
C GLY A 18 9.20 -22.87 21.79
N SER A 19 10.25 -23.04 22.59
CA SER A 19 11.05 -21.92 23.12
C SER A 19 12.05 -21.34 22.09
N ALA A 20 12.27 -22.06 21.00
CA ALA A 20 13.34 -21.76 20.05
C ALA A 20 13.12 -20.48 19.24
N GLN A 21 11.90 -19.93 19.28
CA GLN A 21 11.46 -18.78 18.50
C GLN A 21 11.46 -17.47 19.28
N GLU A 22 11.93 -17.48 20.53
CA GLU A 22 12.27 -16.24 21.22
C GLU A 22 13.26 -15.41 20.39
N VAL A 23 12.92 -14.15 20.15
CA VAL A 23 13.76 -13.21 19.41
C VAL A 23 15.09 -13.01 20.12
N ASN A 24 16.18 -13.17 19.37
CA ASN A 24 17.53 -12.97 19.85
C ASN A 24 17.94 -11.50 19.68
N ASN A 25 17.82 -10.76 20.78
CA ASN A 25 18.20 -9.34 20.86
C ASN A 25 19.69 -9.09 21.16
N THR A 26 20.52 -10.14 21.20
CA THR A 26 21.97 -10.02 21.43
C THR A 26 22.78 -9.93 20.14
N LEU A 27 22.14 -10.21 19.00
CA LEU A 27 22.72 -10.14 17.67
C LEU A 27 21.97 -9.11 16.82
N LEU A 28 22.72 -8.40 15.97
CA LEU A 28 22.18 -7.56 14.91
C LEU A 28 22.94 -7.89 13.63
N VAL A 29 22.22 -8.28 12.58
CA VAL A 29 22.82 -8.49 11.26
C VAL A 29 22.73 -7.20 10.47
N THR A 30 23.87 -6.72 9.99
CA THR A 30 23.91 -5.52 9.14
C THR A 30 24.63 -5.83 7.83
N GLY A 31 24.27 -5.12 6.76
CA GLY A 31 24.92 -5.31 5.47
C GLY A 31 24.28 -4.52 4.34
N SER A 32 24.67 -4.86 3.11
CA SER A 32 24.15 -4.25 1.88
C SER A 32 23.69 -5.34 0.92
N LEU A 33 22.44 -5.23 0.46
CA LEU A 33 21.85 -6.07 -0.59
C LEU A 33 21.61 -5.19 -1.81
N VAL A 34 22.69 -4.86 -2.52
CA VAL A 34 22.68 -3.90 -3.63
C VAL A 34 23.47 -4.46 -4.80
N TRP A 35 22.85 -4.47 -5.97
CA TRP A 35 23.50 -4.79 -7.25
C TRP A 35 23.19 -3.67 -8.24
N ASP A 36 24.21 -3.16 -8.92
CA ASP A 36 24.08 -2.16 -9.98
C ASP A 36 24.97 -2.55 -11.17
N PRO A 37 24.39 -2.96 -12.32
CA PRO A 37 22.96 -3.08 -12.58
C PRO A 37 22.29 -4.18 -11.75
N ARG A 38 20.96 -4.10 -11.60
CA ARG A 38 20.15 -5.11 -10.89
C ARG A 38 20.44 -6.51 -11.45
N LEU A 39 20.86 -7.42 -10.57
CA LEU A 39 21.14 -8.82 -10.90
C LEU A 39 19.86 -9.65 -10.75
N PRO A 40 19.33 -10.30 -11.81
CA PRO A 40 18.15 -11.15 -11.69
C PRO A 40 18.39 -12.36 -10.78
N GLY A 41 17.36 -12.75 -10.02
CA GLY A 41 17.36 -13.93 -9.17
C GLY A 41 16.65 -15.13 -9.82
N LEU A 42 16.76 -16.31 -9.20
CA LEU A 42 16.01 -17.50 -9.61
C LEU A 42 14.54 -17.35 -9.22
N GLY A 43 13.69 -16.95 -10.17
CA GLY A 43 12.27 -16.68 -9.93
C GLY A 43 11.99 -15.33 -9.25
N PHE A 44 12.99 -14.44 -9.21
CA PHE A 44 12.87 -13.06 -8.71
C PHE A 44 13.48 -12.10 -9.72
N ASP A 45 12.92 -10.91 -9.84
CA ASP A 45 13.48 -9.84 -10.67
C ASP A 45 14.78 -9.25 -10.11
N SER A 46 15.12 -9.57 -8.85
CA SER A 46 16.36 -9.17 -8.17
C SER A 46 16.90 -10.24 -7.22
N MET A 47 18.22 -10.42 -7.23
CA MET A 47 18.96 -11.25 -6.28
C MET A 47 18.85 -10.72 -4.85
N ALA A 48 18.72 -9.41 -4.67
CA ALA A 48 18.54 -8.81 -3.35
C ALA A 48 17.21 -9.25 -2.72
N LYS A 49 16.12 -9.24 -3.50
CA LYS A 49 14.81 -9.77 -3.07
C LYS A 49 14.86 -11.27 -2.80
N GLN A 50 15.53 -12.04 -3.65
CA GLN A 50 15.69 -13.48 -3.46
C GLN A 50 16.39 -13.78 -2.12
N LEU A 51 17.52 -13.12 -1.85
CA LEU A 51 18.26 -13.29 -0.61
C LEU A 51 17.44 -12.85 0.61
N PHE A 52 16.74 -11.71 0.50
CA PHE A 52 15.87 -11.26 1.58
C PHE A 52 14.74 -12.26 1.88
N ASN A 53 14.11 -12.82 0.85
CA ASN A 53 13.10 -13.86 1.02
C ASN A 53 13.67 -15.15 1.63
N LEU A 54 14.91 -15.52 1.29
CA LEU A 54 15.60 -16.66 1.92
C LEU A 54 15.86 -16.39 3.41
N PHE A 55 16.35 -15.21 3.76
CA PHE A 55 16.55 -14.82 5.17
C PHE A 55 15.23 -14.80 5.93
N ALA A 56 14.18 -14.26 5.32
CA ALA A 56 12.85 -14.24 5.92
C ALA A 56 12.32 -15.65 6.20
N SER A 57 12.48 -16.59 5.26
CA SER A 57 12.09 -17.99 5.47
C SER A 57 12.95 -18.68 6.53
N ALA A 58 14.25 -18.36 6.59
CA ALA A 58 15.18 -18.96 7.54
C ALA A 58 14.86 -18.60 9.00
N ALA A 59 14.21 -17.46 9.26
CA ALA A 59 13.82 -17.04 10.61
C ALA A 59 12.86 -18.03 11.30
N TRP A 60 11.85 -18.55 10.60
CA TRP A 60 10.91 -19.53 11.16
C TRP A 60 11.50 -20.94 11.27
N LYS A 61 12.57 -21.22 10.50
CA LYS A 61 13.29 -22.50 10.51
C LYS A 61 14.51 -22.48 11.44
N ASN A 62 14.80 -21.37 12.12
CA ASN A 62 16.05 -21.16 12.88
C ASN A 62 17.30 -21.56 12.07
N ASP A 63 17.37 -21.11 10.82
CA ASP A 63 18.47 -21.45 9.93
C ASP A 63 19.41 -20.27 9.68
N GLY A 64 20.64 -20.55 9.26
CA GLY A 64 21.67 -19.54 9.05
C GLY A 64 21.93 -18.71 10.31
N PHE A 65 21.94 -17.38 10.19
CA PHE A 65 22.16 -16.51 11.34
C PHE A 65 20.98 -16.50 12.35
N HIS A 66 19.85 -17.15 12.03
CA HIS A 66 18.72 -17.36 12.95
C HIS A 66 18.83 -18.64 13.79
N SER A 67 19.92 -19.41 13.67
CA SER A 67 20.12 -20.65 14.45
C SER A 67 20.16 -20.47 15.96
N PHE A 68 20.27 -19.23 16.45
CA PHE A 68 20.23 -18.87 17.86
C PHE A 68 18.90 -18.22 18.28
N GLY A 69 17.87 -18.36 17.46
CA GLY A 69 16.59 -17.65 17.53
C GLY A 69 16.47 -16.59 16.43
N PRO A 70 15.26 -16.07 16.13
CA PRO A 70 15.07 -15.02 15.13
C PRO A 70 15.89 -13.76 15.47
N VAL A 71 16.50 -13.13 14.47
CA VAL A 71 17.47 -12.02 14.65
C VAL A 71 17.01 -10.83 13.82
N ARG A 72 17.05 -9.62 14.38
CA ARG A 72 16.78 -8.39 13.64
C ARG A 72 17.91 -8.14 12.64
N SER A 73 17.54 -7.65 11.46
CA SER A 73 18.48 -7.25 10.42
C SER A 73 18.29 -5.79 10.00
N LEU A 74 19.39 -5.15 9.58
CA LEU A 74 19.45 -3.78 9.08
C LEU A 74 20.23 -3.77 7.77
N PHE A 75 19.54 -3.64 6.65
CA PHE A 75 20.15 -3.75 5.32
C PHE A 75 20.01 -2.46 4.51
N TRP A 76 21.12 -2.03 3.93
CA TRP A 76 21.11 -1.09 2.82
C TRP A 76 20.65 -1.81 1.56
N VAL A 77 19.68 -1.24 0.86
CA VAL A 77 19.04 -1.84 -0.31
C VAL A 77 18.90 -0.80 -1.43
N GLU A 78 18.80 -1.24 -2.68
CA GLU A 78 18.39 -0.34 -3.76
C GLU A 78 16.93 0.06 -3.52
N HIS A 79 16.66 1.37 -3.43
CA HIS A 79 15.33 1.89 -3.07
C HIS A 79 14.26 1.44 -4.07
N ASP A 80 14.52 1.53 -5.37
CA ASP A 80 13.54 1.15 -6.39
C ASP A 80 13.33 -0.37 -6.48
N ASP A 81 14.29 -1.17 -6.01
CA ASP A 81 14.13 -2.62 -5.91
C ASP A 81 13.27 -3.00 -4.72
N PHE A 82 13.47 -2.39 -3.55
CA PHE A 82 12.72 -2.75 -2.33
C PHE A 82 11.41 -2.00 -2.15
N LYS A 83 11.17 -0.91 -2.88
CA LYS A 83 9.90 -0.16 -2.83
C LYS A 83 8.66 -1.06 -3.05
N PRO A 84 8.65 -2.00 -4.02
CA PRO A 84 7.52 -2.93 -4.17
C PRO A 84 7.37 -3.96 -3.04
N LEU A 85 8.38 -4.19 -2.18
CA LEU A 85 8.28 -5.13 -1.05
C LEU A 85 7.55 -4.52 0.16
N ILE A 86 7.53 -3.19 0.28
CA ILE A 86 6.81 -2.48 1.34
C ILE A 86 5.69 -1.66 0.69
N ALA A 87 4.50 -2.23 0.68
CA ALA A 87 3.36 -1.62 0.01
C ALA A 87 3.00 -0.26 0.63
N GLN A 88 3.07 0.79 -0.18
CA GLN A 88 2.68 2.17 0.20
C GLN A 88 1.21 2.49 -0.14
N SER A 89 0.51 1.55 -0.79
CA SER A 89 -0.93 1.59 -1.08
C SER A 89 -1.47 0.17 -0.92
N ILE A 90 -2.74 0.05 -0.54
CA ILE A 90 -3.42 -1.23 -0.45
C ILE A 90 -3.53 -1.94 -1.80
N VAL A 91 -3.47 -1.19 -2.90
CA VAL A 91 -3.48 -1.73 -4.28
C VAL A 91 -2.17 -2.39 -4.63
N ALA A 92 -1.07 -1.84 -4.11
CA ALA A 92 0.27 -2.37 -4.29
C ALA A 92 0.57 -3.56 -3.36
N LEU A 93 -0.35 -3.89 -2.44
CA LEU A 93 -0.20 -5.00 -1.51
C LEU A 93 -0.47 -6.33 -2.22
N GLN A 94 0.61 -6.93 -2.72
CA GLN A 94 0.58 -8.20 -3.45
C GLN A 94 1.01 -9.36 -2.55
N LYS A 95 1.03 -10.58 -3.12
CA LYS A 95 1.40 -11.82 -2.44
C LYS A 95 2.73 -11.75 -1.66
N ALA A 96 3.78 -11.18 -2.26
CA ALA A 96 5.10 -11.09 -1.62
C ALA A 96 5.07 -10.17 -0.40
N ASN A 97 4.42 -9.01 -0.52
CA ASN A 97 4.19 -8.12 0.62
C ASN A 97 3.43 -8.83 1.72
N ARG A 98 2.37 -9.57 1.36
CA ARG A 98 1.52 -10.20 2.37
C ARG A 98 2.25 -11.28 3.17
N VAL A 99 3.07 -12.09 2.52
CA VAL A 99 3.94 -13.06 3.21
C VAL A 99 4.92 -12.33 4.13
N LEU A 100 5.53 -11.25 3.67
CA LEU A 100 6.43 -10.45 4.50
C LEU A 100 5.71 -9.81 5.69
N GLU A 101 4.48 -9.30 5.51
CA GLU A 101 3.70 -8.69 6.58
C GLU A 101 3.37 -9.64 7.73
N LEU A 102 3.29 -10.94 7.43
CA LEU A 102 3.05 -12.00 8.42
C LEU A 102 4.31 -12.53 9.08
N THR A 103 5.46 -12.38 8.43
CA THR A 103 6.71 -13.00 8.87
C THR A 103 7.67 -11.99 9.49
N HIS A 104 7.57 -10.71 9.13
CA HIS A 104 8.51 -9.66 9.54
C HIS A 104 7.79 -8.34 9.82
N ASN A 105 8.25 -7.61 10.81
CA ASN A 105 8.02 -6.19 10.99
C ASN A 105 9.09 -5.41 10.20
N LEU A 106 8.71 -4.81 9.08
CA LEU A 106 9.59 -4.02 8.23
C LEU A 106 9.40 -2.53 8.49
N ASN A 107 10.51 -1.83 8.75
CA ASN A 107 10.54 -0.38 8.87
C ASN A 107 11.57 0.20 7.91
N VAL A 108 11.18 1.21 7.16
CA VAL A 108 12.10 1.98 6.32
C VAL A 108 12.70 3.07 7.19
N VAL A 109 14.01 2.98 7.44
CA VAL A 109 14.75 3.95 8.26
C VAL A 109 15.24 5.11 7.39
N VAL A 110 15.66 4.79 6.17
CA VAL A 110 16.14 5.76 5.17
C VAL A 110 15.44 5.48 3.85
N ALA A 111 14.88 6.51 3.24
CA ALA A 111 14.28 6.47 1.90
C ALA A 111 15.07 7.36 0.93
N ALA A 112 14.96 7.09 -0.37
CA ALA A 112 15.53 7.96 -1.40
C ALA A 112 14.55 9.09 -1.74
N GLU A 113 15.08 10.19 -2.27
CA GLU A 113 14.30 11.33 -2.76
C GLU A 113 13.19 10.91 -3.74
N HIS A 114 12.03 11.57 -3.66
CA HIS A 114 10.95 11.30 -4.60
C HIS A 114 11.35 11.57 -6.05
N ARG A 115 10.86 10.71 -6.95
CA ARG A 115 10.96 10.86 -8.40
C ARG A 115 9.58 11.03 -9.01
N GLU A 116 9.55 11.37 -10.29
CA GLU A 116 8.33 11.45 -11.10
C GLU A 116 7.50 10.18 -10.94
N ARG A 117 6.17 10.34 -10.76
CA ARG A 117 5.28 9.19 -10.68
C ARG A 117 5.31 8.47 -12.03
N PRO A 118 5.50 7.13 -12.06
CA PRO A 118 5.44 6.37 -13.30
C PRO A 118 4.07 6.55 -13.96
N VAL A 119 3.97 6.38 -15.28
CA VAL A 119 2.72 6.49 -16.03
C VAL A 119 2.30 5.10 -16.55
N GLY A 120 1.00 4.81 -16.57
CA GLY A 120 0.46 3.57 -17.16
C GLY A 120 0.11 2.49 -16.12
N ARG A 121 0.06 1.22 -16.55
CA ARG A 121 -0.43 0.09 -15.73
C ARG A 121 0.40 -0.17 -14.45
N GLY A 122 1.64 0.31 -14.39
CA GLY A 122 2.51 0.27 -13.20
C GLY A 122 2.42 1.51 -12.29
N SER A 123 1.57 2.49 -12.62
CA SER A 123 1.33 3.72 -11.85
C SER A 123 0.35 3.54 -10.69
N LEU A 124 0.10 2.31 -10.24
CA LEU A 124 -0.81 2.00 -9.14
C LEU A 124 -0.17 2.43 -7.81
N GLY A 125 -0.12 3.75 -7.59
CA GLY A 125 0.31 4.39 -6.36
C GLY A 125 -0.88 4.97 -5.63
N ARG A 126 -0.69 5.20 -4.33
CA ARG A 126 -1.67 5.88 -3.48
C ARG A 126 -1.97 7.28 -4.01
N GLU A 127 -3.21 7.76 -3.87
CA GLU A 127 -3.52 9.15 -4.20
C GLU A 127 -2.83 10.14 -3.26
N PRO A 128 -2.41 11.33 -3.72
CA PRO A 128 -1.61 12.28 -2.94
C PRO A 128 -2.18 12.63 -1.56
N GLN A 129 -3.51 12.69 -1.43
CA GLN A 129 -4.16 13.01 -0.16
C GLN A 129 -3.88 11.97 0.94
N HIS A 130 -3.89 10.68 0.59
CA HIS A 130 -3.63 9.61 1.55
C HIS A 130 -2.13 9.44 1.80
N GLU A 131 -1.30 9.79 0.83
CA GLU A 131 0.15 9.83 1.00
C GLU A 131 0.53 10.91 2.02
N LEU A 132 -0.02 12.11 1.90
CA LEU A 132 0.17 13.17 2.91
C LEU A 132 -0.48 12.82 4.25
N GLU A 133 -1.69 12.25 4.28
CA GLU A 133 -2.31 11.78 5.52
C GLU A 133 -1.41 10.77 6.26
N SER A 134 -0.77 9.87 5.52
CA SER A 134 0.22 8.92 6.05
C SER A 134 1.47 9.61 6.60
N VAL A 135 2.03 10.59 5.88
CA VAL A 135 3.20 11.38 6.34
C VAL A 135 2.87 12.18 7.59
N VAL A 136 1.69 12.82 7.65
CA VAL A 136 1.22 13.56 8.84
C VAL A 136 1.20 12.66 10.06
N ARG A 137 0.65 11.44 9.94
CA ARG A 137 0.61 10.46 11.03
C ARG A 137 2.01 10.02 11.48
N ALA A 138 2.90 9.74 10.54
CA ALA A 138 4.28 9.34 10.86
C ALA A 138 5.07 10.46 11.54
N LEU A 139 4.94 11.71 11.08
CA LEU A 139 5.57 12.88 11.71
C LEU A 139 5.05 13.13 13.13
N ARG A 140 3.76 12.88 13.38
CA ARG A 140 3.17 12.96 14.73
C ARG A 140 3.66 11.85 15.63
N SER A 141 3.59 10.61 15.16
CA SER A 141 4.08 9.44 15.91
C SER A 141 5.55 9.60 16.30
N GLY A 142 6.37 10.12 15.37
CA GLY A 142 7.76 10.47 15.64
C GLY A 142 7.87 11.50 16.77
N ARG A 143 7.17 12.63 16.68
CA ARG A 143 7.17 13.68 17.71
C ARG A 143 6.74 13.15 19.08
N ASP A 144 5.68 12.35 19.13
CA ASP A 144 5.16 11.75 20.38
C ASP A 144 6.18 10.79 21.02
N GLN A 145 7.03 10.17 20.20
CA GLN A 145 8.14 9.30 20.63
C GLN A 145 9.46 10.05 20.84
N GLY A 146 9.47 11.39 20.73
CA GLY A 146 10.68 12.20 20.89
C GLY A 146 11.65 12.15 19.70
N MET A 147 11.19 11.68 18.53
CA MET A 147 11.94 11.68 17.28
C MET A 147 11.48 12.82 16.36
N GLU A 148 12.36 13.77 16.08
CA GLU A 148 12.11 14.80 15.08
C GLU A 148 12.93 14.53 13.81
N LEU A 149 12.28 14.59 12.65
CA LEU A 149 12.95 14.46 11.36
C LEU A 149 13.87 15.68 11.12
N PRO A 150 15.20 15.53 10.99
CA PRO A 150 16.11 16.67 10.84
C PRO A 150 15.85 17.45 9.55
N ALA A 151 15.93 18.79 9.59
CA ALA A 151 15.62 19.65 8.43
C ALA A 151 16.40 19.29 7.16
N HIS A 152 17.69 18.92 7.29
CA HIS A 152 18.53 18.53 6.14
C HIS A 152 18.19 17.13 5.58
N ARG A 153 17.39 16.35 6.30
CA ARG A 153 16.85 15.03 5.93
C ARG A 153 15.37 15.08 5.49
N ARG A 154 14.82 16.28 5.27
CA ARG A 154 13.47 16.51 4.73
C ARG A 154 13.52 16.80 3.23
N GLU A 155 12.36 16.67 2.60
CA GLU A 155 12.05 17.15 1.24
C GLU A 155 10.66 17.83 1.25
N ASN A 156 10.24 18.42 0.13
CA ASN A 156 9.03 19.25 0.04
C ASN A 156 7.75 18.58 0.56
N ILE A 157 7.61 17.24 0.43
CA ILE A 157 6.44 16.51 0.94
C ILE A 157 6.21 16.72 2.45
N HIS A 158 7.27 16.95 3.23
CA HIS A 158 7.18 17.16 4.67
C HIS A 158 6.61 18.53 5.00
N ASP A 159 6.95 19.55 4.20
CA ASP A 159 6.36 20.89 4.34
C ASP A 159 4.89 20.87 3.90
N PHE A 160 4.58 20.14 2.82
CA PHE A 160 3.20 19.94 2.36
C PHE A 160 2.37 19.23 3.43
N ALA A 161 2.91 18.17 4.04
CA ALA A 161 2.27 17.44 5.12
C ALA A 161 2.03 18.34 6.34
N ALA A 162 2.99 19.17 6.74
CA ALA A 162 2.81 20.11 7.84
C ALA A 162 1.67 21.11 7.57
N HIS A 163 1.56 21.62 6.34
CA HIS A 163 0.46 22.51 5.96
C HIS A 163 -0.90 21.79 5.93
N VAL A 164 -0.95 20.56 5.42
CA VAL A 164 -2.19 19.74 5.46
C VAL A 164 -2.57 19.41 6.91
N ASP A 165 -1.61 19.13 7.77
CA ASP A 165 -1.83 18.90 9.20
C ASP A 165 -2.56 20.08 9.85
N GLU A 166 -2.07 21.30 9.61
CA GLU A 166 -2.68 22.54 10.09
C GLU A 166 -4.07 22.77 9.48
N ALA A 167 -4.19 22.70 8.15
CA ALA A 167 -5.44 22.97 7.44
C ALA A 167 -6.56 21.98 7.78
N SER A 168 -6.22 20.77 8.22
CA SER A 168 -7.15 19.69 8.54
C SER A 168 -7.44 19.54 10.05
N ASN A 169 -7.07 20.53 10.86
CA ASN A 169 -7.13 20.50 12.33
C ASN A 169 -6.49 19.24 12.91
N GLY A 170 -5.44 18.78 12.26
CA GLY A 170 -4.70 17.64 12.70
C GLY A 170 -5.23 16.28 12.29
N THR A 171 -6.11 16.18 11.32
CA THR A 171 -6.54 14.85 10.84
C THR A 171 -5.63 14.33 9.72
N GLY A 172 -4.93 15.22 9.02
CA GLY A 172 -4.23 14.92 7.78
C GLY A 172 -5.16 14.68 6.59
N ILE A 173 -6.49 14.72 6.81
CA ILE A 173 -7.49 14.43 5.77
C ILE A 173 -7.71 15.67 4.91
N SER A 174 -7.60 15.50 3.60
CA SER A 174 -7.82 16.56 2.61
C SER A 174 -8.56 16.01 1.39
N SER A 175 -9.37 16.86 0.74
CA SER A 175 -10.03 16.48 -0.52
C SER A 175 -9.09 16.57 -1.71
N VAL A 176 -9.40 15.80 -2.76
CA VAL A 176 -8.72 15.88 -4.07
C VAL A 176 -8.68 17.33 -4.56
N ALA A 177 -9.80 18.04 -4.44
CA ALA A 177 -9.96 19.41 -4.90
C ALA A 177 -8.99 20.39 -4.22
N PHE A 178 -8.97 20.37 -2.89
CA PHE A 178 -8.09 21.21 -2.09
C PHE A 178 -6.63 20.91 -2.42
N LEU A 179 -6.25 19.63 -2.43
CA LEU A 179 -4.86 19.24 -2.53
C LEU A 179 -4.26 19.56 -3.91
N HIS A 180 -5.00 19.34 -4.99
CA HIS A 180 -4.54 19.69 -6.33
C HIS A 180 -4.32 21.19 -6.51
N ASN A 181 -5.19 22.03 -5.93
CA ASN A 181 -5.00 23.48 -5.95
C ASN A 181 -3.77 23.89 -5.14
N TYR A 182 -3.65 23.37 -3.92
CA TYR A 182 -2.51 23.64 -3.06
C TYR A 182 -1.18 23.26 -3.72
N LEU A 183 -1.05 22.03 -4.23
CA LEU A 183 0.18 21.56 -4.88
C LEU A 183 0.50 22.33 -6.16
N ARG A 184 -0.50 22.79 -6.91
CA ARG A 184 -0.30 23.72 -8.03
C ARG A 184 0.33 25.03 -7.55
N GLU A 185 -0.24 25.65 -6.52
CA GLU A 185 0.28 26.91 -5.97
C GLU A 185 1.71 26.76 -5.47
N GLN A 186 2.03 25.65 -4.80
CA GLN A 186 3.40 25.36 -4.35
C GLN A 186 4.38 25.20 -5.54
N ASP A 187 4.01 24.43 -6.57
CA ASP A 187 4.87 24.23 -7.75
C ASP A 187 5.09 25.55 -8.53
N MET A 188 4.03 26.36 -8.67
CA MET A 188 4.11 27.70 -9.26
C MET A 188 5.00 28.65 -8.45
N ALA A 189 5.06 28.49 -7.12
CA ALA A 189 5.96 29.21 -6.23
C ALA A 189 7.39 28.65 -6.19
N GLY A 190 7.70 27.64 -7.02
CA GLY A 190 9.03 27.03 -7.11
C GLY A 190 9.29 25.87 -6.15
N LYS A 191 8.30 25.48 -5.34
CA LYS A 191 8.39 24.28 -4.50
C LYS A 191 7.84 23.08 -5.27
N SER A 192 8.76 22.34 -5.88
CA SER A 192 8.45 21.16 -6.70
C SER A 192 7.47 20.19 -6.01
N ALA A 193 6.39 19.84 -6.72
CA ALA A 193 5.44 18.81 -6.33
C ALA A 193 5.71 17.46 -7.02
N VAL A 194 6.96 17.22 -7.46
CA VAL A 194 7.43 15.92 -7.97
C VAL A 194 7.21 14.83 -6.94
N GLY A 195 6.85 13.64 -7.42
CA GLY A 195 6.45 12.53 -6.56
C GLY A 195 5.00 12.61 -6.13
N MET A 196 4.43 13.81 -5.92
CA MET A 196 3.02 13.98 -5.54
C MET A 196 2.09 14.00 -6.75
N LEU A 197 2.38 14.80 -7.78
CA LEU A 197 1.57 14.86 -8.99
C LEU A 197 2.22 14.13 -10.16
N GLN A 198 1.42 13.73 -11.16
CA GLN A 198 1.93 13.19 -12.41
C GLN A 198 2.73 14.26 -13.15
N GLU A 199 3.85 13.88 -13.78
CA GLU A 199 4.75 14.82 -14.45
C GLU A 199 4.05 15.62 -15.55
N GLY A 200 3.07 15.01 -16.25
CA GLY A 200 2.24 15.73 -17.22
C GLY A 200 1.47 16.91 -16.62
N ILE A 201 0.98 16.79 -15.38
CA ILE A 201 0.28 17.86 -14.68
C ILE A 201 1.27 18.98 -14.31
N LEU A 202 2.44 18.62 -13.76
CA LEU A 202 3.48 19.59 -13.41
C LEU A 202 3.98 20.35 -14.64
N ASN A 203 4.18 19.65 -15.76
CA ASN A 203 4.52 20.28 -17.04
C ASN A 203 3.43 21.24 -17.52
N CYS A 204 2.15 20.97 -17.24
CA CYS A 204 1.08 21.92 -17.54
C CYS A 204 1.19 23.20 -16.71
N TYR A 205 1.56 23.10 -15.43
CA TYR A 205 1.76 24.28 -14.56
C TYR A 205 2.97 25.09 -14.96
N ARG A 206 4.10 24.42 -15.22
CA ARG A 206 5.32 25.07 -15.72
C ARG A 206 5.07 25.77 -17.06
N TYR A 207 4.34 25.13 -17.96
CA TYR A 207 3.94 25.75 -19.23
C TYR A 207 3.03 26.97 -19.01
N GLU A 208 2.11 26.93 -18.05
CA GLU A 208 1.28 28.08 -17.66
C GLU A 208 2.15 29.25 -17.20
N ARG A 209 3.09 29.00 -16.28
CA ARG A 209 4.02 30.00 -15.76
C ARG A 209 4.83 30.63 -16.89
N ASP A 210 5.48 29.82 -17.71
CA ASP A 210 6.33 30.30 -18.80
C ASP A 210 5.53 31.12 -19.84
N LEU A 211 4.26 30.77 -20.06
CA LEU A 211 3.38 31.49 -20.98
C LEU A 211 2.97 32.86 -20.43
N VAL A 212 2.68 32.96 -19.13
CA VAL A 212 2.37 34.21 -18.42
C VAL A 212 3.60 35.11 -18.31
N GLU A 213 4.78 34.54 -18.03
CA GLU A 213 6.03 35.30 -17.98
C GLU A 213 6.37 35.93 -19.34
N LYS A 214 6.16 35.20 -20.45
CA LYS A 214 6.36 35.71 -21.81
C LYS A 214 5.29 36.70 -22.25
N ASN A 215 4.06 36.57 -21.74
CA ASN A 215 2.91 37.38 -22.14
C ASN A 215 2.13 37.80 -20.89
N PRO A 216 2.59 38.83 -20.16
CA PRO A 216 1.99 39.24 -18.87
C PRO A 216 0.54 39.73 -18.97
N ASP A 217 0.07 40.05 -20.19
CA ASP A 217 -1.31 40.40 -20.48
C ASP A 217 -2.26 39.19 -20.47
N LEU A 218 -1.73 37.96 -20.51
CA LEU A 218 -2.51 36.74 -20.35
C LEU A 218 -2.80 36.49 -18.87
N ALA A 219 -4.07 36.65 -18.48
CA ALA A 219 -4.58 36.22 -17.19
C ALA A 219 -5.31 34.87 -17.33
N PHE A 220 -4.74 33.80 -16.78
CA PHE A 220 -5.42 32.52 -16.65
C PHE A 220 -6.10 32.42 -15.28
N ASN A 221 -7.34 31.93 -15.24
CA ASN A 221 -8.03 31.68 -13.98
C ASN A 221 -7.40 30.47 -13.27
N SER A 222 -6.91 30.65 -12.04
CA SER A 222 -6.30 29.62 -11.20
C SER A 222 -7.17 28.40 -10.91
N ASP A 223 -8.49 28.57 -10.90
CA ASP A 223 -9.48 27.55 -10.50
C ASP A 223 -9.91 26.66 -11.67
N TRP A 224 -9.19 26.71 -12.80
CA TRP A 224 -9.59 25.96 -13.98
C TRP A 224 -9.63 24.44 -13.77
N ILE A 225 -8.87 23.93 -12.79
CA ILE A 225 -8.88 22.53 -12.39
C ILE A 225 -10.25 22.12 -11.84
N LEU A 226 -10.92 23.03 -11.13
CA LEU A 226 -12.18 22.79 -10.43
C LEU A 226 -13.41 23.26 -11.23
N ASN A 227 -13.28 24.30 -12.04
CA ASN A 227 -14.40 24.98 -12.68
C ASN A 227 -14.26 25.08 -14.20
N ASN A 228 -15.12 24.35 -14.92
CA ASN A 228 -15.19 24.37 -16.39
C ASN A 228 -16.01 25.56 -16.95
N LYS A 229 -16.55 26.43 -16.09
CA LYS A 229 -17.52 27.47 -16.49
C LYS A 229 -16.91 28.69 -17.18
N ASN A 230 -15.59 28.76 -17.34
CA ASN A 230 -14.97 29.93 -17.96
C ASN A 230 -14.79 29.78 -19.46
N LYS A 231 -15.56 30.59 -20.18
CA LYS A 231 -15.41 30.93 -21.60
C LYS A 231 -14.03 31.58 -21.83
N SER A 232 -12.96 30.80 -21.99
CA SER A 232 -11.69 31.30 -22.54
C SER A 232 -11.78 31.58 -24.05
N GLY A 233 -12.94 31.33 -24.67
CA GLY A 233 -13.14 31.36 -26.12
C GLY A 233 -13.07 32.74 -26.80
N GLN A 234 -12.97 33.86 -26.07
CA GLN A 234 -13.01 35.19 -26.70
C GLN A 234 -11.67 35.94 -26.77
N VAL A 235 -10.68 35.62 -25.92
CA VAL A 235 -9.48 36.48 -25.77
C VAL A 235 -8.36 36.17 -26.78
N HIS A 236 -8.41 35.05 -27.51
CA HIS A 236 -7.18 34.48 -28.08
C HIS A 236 -7.11 34.34 -29.61
N VAL A 237 -8.12 34.77 -30.37
CA VAL A 237 -8.11 34.57 -31.83
C VAL A 237 -7.03 35.39 -32.54
N ASN A 238 -6.64 36.55 -31.97
CA ASN A 238 -5.71 37.52 -32.53
C ASN A 238 -4.45 37.77 -31.68
N HIS A 239 -4.23 36.99 -30.61
CA HIS A 239 -3.06 37.16 -29.76
C HIS A 239 -1.80 36.59 -30.43
N PRO A 240 -0.61 37.24 -30.36
CA PRO A 240 0.62 36.72 -30.96
C PRO A 240 0.97 35.29 -30.51
N ALA A 241 0.74 34.97 -29.24
CA ALA A 241 0.94 33.62 -28.67
C ALA A 241 -0.24 32.64 -28.86
N LYS A 242 -1.13 32.85 -29.83
CA LYS A 242 -2.34 32.02 -30.05
C LYS A 242 -2.07 30.51 -30.10
N ASN A 243 -0.99 30.11 -30.78
CA ASN A 243 -0.64 28.69 -30.90
C ASN A 243 -0.25 28.09 -29.55
N GLU A 244 0.55 28.82 -28.76
CA GLU A 244 0.95 28.40 -27.41
C GLU A 244 -0.25 28.33 -26.46
N ILE A 245 -1.16 29.30 -26.55
CA ILE A 245 -2.42 29.32 -25.79
C ILE A 245 -3.31 28.13 -26.16
N SER A 246 -3.36 27.75 -27.44
CA SER A 246 -4.13 26.58 -27.90
C SER A 246 -3.53 25.26 -27.39
N VAL A 247 -2.21 25.13 -27.37
CA VAL A 247 -1.51 23.98 -26.77
C VAL A 247 -1.82 23.90 -25.28
N PHE A 248 -1.63 25.00 -24.54
CA PHE A 248 -1.94 25.08 -23.12
C PHE A 248 -3.40 24.72 -22.85
N SER A 249 -4.36 25.27 -23.61
CA SER A 249 -5.79 25.00 -23.43
C SER A 249 -6.11 23.51 -23.56
N ARG A 250 -5.48 22.80 -24.51
CA ARG A 250 -5.66 21.35 -24.68
C ARG A 250 -5.11 20.56 -23.48
N MET A 251 -3.89 20.87 -23.04
CA MET A 251 -3.29 20.25 -21.85
C MET A 251 -4.17 20.47 -20.62
N ARG A 252 -4.57 21.72 -20.40
CA ARG A 252 -5.49 22.11 -19.34
C ARG A 252 -6.80 21.33 -19.37
N SER A 253 -7.47 21.25 -20.52
CA SER A 253 -8.73 20.49 -20.62
C SER A 253 -8.56 19.00 -20.29
N GLN A 254 -7.45 18.39 -20.71
CA GLN A 254 -7.12 17.01 -20.39
C GLN A 254 -6.95 16.80 -18.88
N PHE A 255 -6.12 17.63 -18.22
CA PHE A 255 -5.87 17.47 -16.78
C PHE A 255 -7.05 17.87 -15.91
N ALA A 256 -7.85 18.86 -16.31
CA ALA A 256 -9.10 19.20 -15.65
C ALA A 256 -10.12 18.05 -15.69
N LYS A 257 -10.11 17.25 -16.78
CA LYS A 257 -10.93 16.03 -16.85
C LYS A 257 -10.44 15.00 -15.83
N ILE A 258 -9.12 14.77 -15.76
CA ILE A 258 -8.52 13.82 -14.81
C ILE A 258 -8.89 14.16 -13.36
N VAL A 259 -8.69 15.41 -12.94
CA VAL A 259 -8.98 15.84 -11.55
C VAL A 259 -10.48 15.75 -11.25
N ARG A 260 -11.36 16.14 -12.17
CA ARG A 260 -12.82 15.97 -11.98
C ARG A 260 -13.22 14.50 -11.87
N THR A 261 -12.64 13.63 -12.67
CA THR A 261 -12.88 12.18 -12.54
C THR A 261 -12.47 11.68 -11.16
N LYS A 262 -11.32 12.12 -10.63
CA LYS A 262 -10.90 11.79 -9.25
C LYS A 262 -11.86 12.30 -8.18
N GLN A 263 -12.42 13.50 -8.35
CA GLN A 263 -13.44 14.04 -7.43
C GLN A 263 -14.73 13.23 -7.44
N GLU A 264 -15.19 12.80 -8.63
CA GLU A 264 -16.37 11.93 -8.70
C GLU A 264 -16.09 10.56 -8.05
N ILE A 265 -14.89 10.01 -8.24
CA ILE A 265 -14.44 8.78 -7.57
C ILE A 265 -14.44 8.95 -6.04
N GLU A 266 -13.90 10.08 -5.54
CA GLU A 266 -13.89 10.44 -4.11
C GLU A 266 -15.31 10.48 -3.53
N LYS A 267 -16.28 11.09 -4.23
CA LYS A 267 -17.70 11.12 -3.78
C LYS A 267 -18.32 9.73 -3.72
N ILE A 268 -17.99 8.86 -4.67
CA ILE A 268 -18.48 7.48 -4.64
C ILE A 268 -17.87 6.75 -3.45
N ALA A 269 -16.56 6.91 -3.22
CA ALA A 269 -15.86 6.33 -2.07
C ALA A 269 -16.42 6.83 -0.73
N ASP A 270 -16.91 8.08 -0.63
CA ASP A 270 -17.60 8.58 0.57
C ASP A 270 -18.82 7.72 0.94
N ILE A 271 -19.64 7.33 -0.06
CA ILE A 271 -20.79 6.43 0.13
C ILE A 271 -20.31 5.06 0.64
N GLY A 272 -19.24 4.53 0.04
CA GLY A 272 -18.67 3.23 0.43
C GLY A 272 -18.06 3.23 1.84
N GLU A 273 -17.48 4.35 2.26
CA GLU A 273 -16.91 4.55 3.58
C GLU A 273 -18.03 4.69 4.63
N GLU A 274 -19.10 5.43 4.32
CA GLU A 274 -20.29 5.50 5.17
C GLU A 274 -20.97 4.14 5.32
N LEU A 275 -21.05 3.36 4.23
CA LEU A 275 -21.54 1.98 4.25
C LEU A 275 -20.70 1.12 5.20
N TYR A 276 -19.38 1.14 5.05
CA TYR A 276 -18.46 0.40 5.94
C TYR A 276 -18.66 0.79 7.41
N LEU A 277 -18.70 2.08 7.72
CA LEU A 277 -18.90 2.57 9.09
C LEU A 277 -20.25 2.14 9.67
N THR A 278 -21.30 2.12 8.84
CA THR A 278 -22.63 1.67 9.26
C THR A 278 -22.65 0.16 9.53
N GLU A 279 -22.02 -0.64 8.68
CA GLU A 279 -21.85 -2.09 8.91
C GLU A 279 -21.09 -2.37 10.22
N CYS A 280 -20.00 -1.65 10.49
CA CYS A 280 -19.26 -1.78 11.75
C CYS A 280 -20.11 -1.44 12.99
N LYS A 281 -20.97 -0.43 12.89
CA LYS A 281 -21.91 -0.07 13.96
C LYS A 281 -22.96 -1.16 14.19
N VAL A 282 -23.55 -1.69 13.12
CA VAL A 282 -24.53 -2.81 13.21
C VAL A 282 -23.93 -4.01 13.93
N LEU A 283 -22.67 -4.35 13.64
CA LEU A 283 -21.96 -5.46 14.27
C LEU A 283 -21.57 -5.19 15.74
N SER A 284 -21.55 -3.93 16.16
CA SER A 284 -21.13 -3.54 17.51
C SER A 284 -22.29 -3.34 18.50
N ILE A 285 -23.54 -3.39 18.02
CA ILE A 285 -24.75 -3.10 18.82
C ILE A 285 -25.58 -4.37 18.99
N GLU A 286 -26.21 -4.49 20.17
CA GLU A 286 -27.16 -5.57 20.49
C GLU A 286 -28.45 -5.49 19.66
N ASP A 287 -29.22 -6.57 19.64
CA ASP A 287 -30.47 -6.61 18.87
C ASP A 287 -31.52 -5.66 19.45
N GLY A 288 -32.15 -4.87 18.58
CA GLY A 288 -33.14 -3.86 18.97
C GLY A 288 -33.52 -2.93 17.83
N PRO A 289 -34.45 -1.99 18.08
CA PRO A 289 -34.98 -1.08 17.04
C PRO A 289 -33.91 -0.17 16.43
N GLU A 290 -32.86 0.15 17.18
CA GLU A 290 -31.70 0.89 16.66
C GLU A 290 -30.94 0.08 15.60
N LYS A 291 -30.70 -1.21 15.87
CA LYS A 291 -30.03 -2.10 14.92
C LYS A 291 -30.87 -2.30 13.65
N ASP A 292 -32.19 -2.41 13.78
CA ASP A 292 -33.09 -2.52 12.62
C ASP A 292 -33.03 -1.26 11.73
N ASN A 293 -33.00 -0.08 12.35
CA ASN A 293 -32.84 1.19 11.61
C ASN A 293 -31.48 1.26 10.90
N LEU A 294 -30.40 0.82 11.56
CA LEU A 294 -29.07 0.76 10.95
C LEU A 294 -28.98 -0.27 9.82
N LEU A 295 -29.64 -1.43 9.94
CA LEU A 295 -29.75 -2.43 8.88
C LEU A 295 -30.50 -1.89 7.66
N LYS A 296 -31.57 -1.13 7.89
CA LYS A 296 -32.29 -0.43 6.83
C LYS A 296 -31.38 0.59 6.13
N LYS A 297 -30.70 1.44 6.90
CA LYS A 297 -29.73 2.40 6.36
C LYS A 297 -28.60 1.72 5.58
N THR A 298 -28.10 0.58 6.08
CA THR A 298 -27.08 -0.23 5.40
C THR A 298 -27.57 -0.70 4.04
N THR A 299 -28.82 -1.17 3.96
CA THR A 299 -29.45 -1.57 2.68
C THR A 299 -29.57 -0.39 1.71
N GLU A 300 -30.02 0.78 2.19
CA GLU A 300 -30.13 1.99 1.37
C GLU A 300 -28.77 2.45 0.83
N LEU A 301 -27.72 2.43 1.65
CA LEU A 301 -26.34 2.76 1.25
C LEU A 301 -25.76 1.73 0.26
N GLU A 302 -26.04 0.45 0.45
CA GLU A 302 -25.64 -0.63 -0.46
C GLU A 302 -26.27 -0.46 -1.85
N GLU A 303 -27.55 -0.08 -1.91
CA GLU A 303 -28.22 0.25 -3.17
C GLU A 303 -27.64 1.50 -3.82
N ALA A 304 -27.37 2.55 -3.04
CA ALA A 304 -26.74 3.77 -3.53
C ALA A 304 -25.33 3.51 -4.08
N TRP A 305 -24.52 2.70 -3.38
CA TRP A 305 -23.20 2.28 -3.82
C TRP A 305 -23.27 1.49 -5.13
N LYS A 306 -24.15 0.49 -5.22
CA LYS A 306 -24.36 -0.29 -6.47
C LYS A 306 -24.80 0.61 -7.62
N HIS A 307 -25.71 1.54 -7.36
CA HIS A 307 -26.16 2.48 -8.37
C HIS A 307 -25.01 3.37 -8.88
N ALA A 308 -24.23 3.97 -7.98
CA ALA A 308 -23.07 4.79 -8.33
C ALA A 308 -21.99 4.01 -9.11
N MET A 309 -21.74 2.75 -8.71
CA MET A 309 -20.84 1.84 -9.41
C MET A 309 -21.37 1.43 -10.80
N SER A 310 -22.70 1.37 -10.97
CA SER A 310 -23.33 1.04 -12.25
C SER A 310 -23.23 2.18 -13.26
N THR A 311 -23.27 3.44 -12.80
CA THR A 311 -23.23 4.65 -13.63
C THR A 311 -21.81 5.14 -13.93
N THR A 312 -20.82 4.66 -13.20
CA THR A 312 -19.40 4.93 -13.43
C THR A 312 -18.95 4.34 -14.77
N ASP A 313 -18.14 5.10 -15.52
CA ASP A 313 -17.54 4.65 -16.79
C ASP A 313 -16.80 3.31 -16.61
N THR A 314 -16.95 2.41 -17.59
CA THR A 314 -16.38 1.07 -17.56
C THR A 314 -14.88 1.06 -17.27
N HIS A 315 -14.12 2.03 -17.79
CA HIS A 315 -12.67 2.13 -17.55
C HIS A 315 -12.32 2.55 -16.13
N ASN A 316 -13.23 3.27 -15.47
CA ASN A 316 -13.03 3.82 -14.13
C ASN A 316 -13.69 2.98 -13.02
N ARG A 317 -14.41 1.91 -13.37
CA ARG A 317 -15.19 1.10 -12.42
C ARG A 317 -14.36 0.51 -11.27
N GLN A 318 -13.06 0.30 -11.46
CA GLN A 318 -12.16 -0.20 -10.40
C GLN A 318 -11.62 0.89 -9.46
N LEU A 319 -11.77 2.17 -9.82
CA LEU A 319 -11.18 3.27 -9.08
C LEU A 319 -11.92 3.60 -7.76
N PRO A 320 -13.27 3.68 -7.71
CA PRO A 320 -13.95 3.91 -6.43
C PRO A 320 -13.71 2.83 -5.38
N PRO A 321 -13.74 1.52 -5.72
CA PRO A 321 -13.38 0.48 -4.78
C PRO A 321 -11.92 0.61 -4.32
N THR A 322 -11.00 0.99 -5.20
CA THR A 322 -9.58 1.21 -4.87
C THR A 322 -9.39 2.36 -3.88
N GLU A 323 -10.01 3.49 -4.16
CA GLU A 323 -10.03 4.68 -3.28
C GLU A 323 -10.60 4.33 -1.89
N LEU A 324 -11.72 3.61 -1.86
CA LEU A 324 -12.33 3.14 -0.62
C LEU A 324 -11.39 2.24 0.19
N ASP A 325 -10.69 1.30 -0.46
CA ASP A 325 -9.79 0.39 0.25
C ASP A 325 -8.61 1.14 0.88
N ASP A 326 -8.03 2.13 0.20
CA ASP A 326 -6.91 2.90 0.76
C ASP A 326 -7.38 3.69 2.00
N ARG A 327 -8.60 4.24 1.98
CA ARG A 327 -9.22 4.88 3.15
C ARG A 327 -9.46 3.90 4.29
N ILE A 328 -10.05 2.74 4.02
CA ILE A 328 -10.27 1.70 5.04
C ILE A 328 -8.95 1.25 5.65
N ALA A 329 -7.95 0.99 4.80
CA ALA A 329 -6.63 0.57 5.25
C ALA A 329 -5.94 1.63 6.10
N LEU A 330 -6.10 2.92 5.77
CA LEU A 330 -5.44 4.01 6.49
C LEU A 330 -6.21 4.47 7.73
N ARG A 331 -7.55 4.49 7.71
CA ARG A 331 -8.38 5.19 8.71
C ARG A 331 -9.05 4.26 9.70
N HIS A 332 -9.45 3.06 9.30
CA HIS A 332 -10.38 2.25 10.08
C HIS A 332 -9.75 0.99 10.69
N PRO A 333 -10.20 0.55 11.88
CA PRO A 333 -9.66 -0.62 12.58
C PRO A 333 -9.45 -1.86 11.71
N PRO A 334 -8.35 -2.64 11.93
CA PRO A 334 -7.18 -2.28 12.73
C PRO A 334 -6.30 -1.34 11.88
N SER A 335 -6.48 -0.04 12.07
CA SER A 335 -5.80 0.99 11.32
C SER A 335 -4.52 1.40 12.03
N PRO A 336 -3.46 1.72 11.27
CA PRO A 336 -3.33 1.48 9.83
C PRO A 336 -3.10 0.00 9.50
N ARG A 337 -3.50 -0.48 8.31
CA ARG A 337 -3.33 -1.90 7.91
C ARG A 337 -1.95 -2.19 7.31
N LEU A 338 -1.45 -1.31 6.45
CA LEU A 338 -0.14 -1.47 5.80
C LEU A 338 1.01 -1.21 6.77
N GLN A 339 2.09 -1.99 6.66
CA GLN A 339 3.31 -1.71 7.44
C GLN A 339 3.89 -0.32 7.19
N TRP A 340 3.85 0.16 5.95
CA TRP A 340 4.29 1.52 5.61
C TRP A 340 3.62 2.56 6.51
N ASP A 341 2.30 2.45 6.73
CA ASP A 341 1.53 3.41 7.50
C ASP A 341 1.65 3.23 9.01
N LYS A 342 2.13 2.06 9.47
CA LYS A 342 2.42 1.78 10.88
C LYS A 342 3.78 2.30 11.32
N ARG A 343 4.56 2.91 10.41
CA ARG A 343 5.92 3.37 10.71
C ARG A 343 5.92 4.31 11.93
N PRO A 344 6.79 4.08 12.92
CA PRO A 344 6.84 4.90 14.13
C PRO A 344 7.40 6.31 13.87
N TYR A 345 8.07 6.52 12.74
CA TYR A 345 8.66 7.78 12.32
C TYR A 345 8.73 7.86 10.80
N GLU A 346 8.82 9.08 10.28
CA GLU A 346 9.07 9.31 8.86
C GLU A 346 10.55 8.99 8.51
N PRO A 347 10.83 8.26 7.41
CA PRO A 347 12.20 7.90 7.06
C PRO A 347 13.08 9.12 6.77
N LEU A 348 14.37 9.01 7.07
CA LEU A 348 15.33 10.03 6.64
C LEU A 348 15.48 10.02 5.12
N ILE A 349 15.55 11.19 4.49
CA ILE A 349 15.82 11.27 3.05
C ILE A 349 17.32 11.21 2.79
N MET A 350 17.73 10.24 1.97
CA MET A 350 19.08 10.12 1.40
C MET A 350 19.13 10.84 0.05
N ARG A 351 20.14 11.70 -0.12
CA ARG A 351 20.44 12.34 -1.40
C ARG A 351 21.22 11.39 -2.31
N THR A 352 21.01 11.54 -3.62
CA THR A 352 21.65 10.68 -4.64
C THR A 352 23.18 10.73 -4.63
N ASN A 353 23.77 11.81 -4.10
CA ASN A 353 25.23 12.00 -4.02
C ASN A 353 25.87 11.48 -2.72
N GLU A 354 25.13 10.81 -1.84
CA GLU A 354 25.64 10.30 -0.55
C GLU A 354 26.30 8.91 -0.64
N ALA A 355 26.14 8.18 -1.75
CA ALA A 355 26.72 6.85 -1.95
C ALA A 355 27.63 6.79 -3.18
N TRP A 356 28.59 5.85 -3.15
CA TRP A 356 29.45 5.51 -4.27
C TRP A 356 29.34 4.00 -4.61
N PRO A 357 29.05 3.61 -5.86
CA PRO A 357 28.63 4.48 -6.98
C PRO A 357 27.33 5.23 -6.65
N GLN A 358 27.10 6.35 -7.35
CA GLN A 358 25.90 7.16 -7.14
C GLN A 358 24.65 6.33 -7.40
N ASN A 359 23.88 6.07 -6.34
CA ASN A 359 22.70 5.22 -6.40
C ASN A 359 21.67 5.69 -5.36
N ARG A 360 20.40 5.32 -5.57
CA ARG A 360 19.29 5.58 -4.66
C ARG A 360 19.18 4.41 -3.69
N LEU A 361 19.83 4.53 -2.54
CA LEU A 361 19.75 3.52 -1.50
C LEU A 361 18.67 3.85 -0.49
N GLY A 362 18.11 2.81 0.12
CA GLY A 362 17.30 2.88 1.31
C GLY A 362 17.91 2.00 2.40
N LEU A 363 17.52 2.25 3.65
CA LEU A 363 17.88 1.43 4.79
C LEU A 363 16.62 0.81 5.37
N ILE A 364 16.55 -0.52 5.40
CA ILE A 364 15.43 -1.26 5.97
C ILE A 364 15.84 -1.94 7.27
N SER A 365 15.00 -1.83 8.29
CA SER A 365 15.06 -2.63 9.51
C SER A 365 14.01 -3.72 9.40
N ALA A 366 14.44 -4.98 9.43
CA ALA A 366 13.55 -6.13 9.37
C ALA A 366 13.67 -6.97 10.64
N GLU A 367 12.58 -7.08 11.38
CA GLU A 367 12.50 -7.87 12.61
C GLU A 367 11.52 -9.03 12.41
N PRO A 368 11.96 -10.29 12.49
CA PRO A 368 11.05 -11.42 12.30
C PRO A 368 9.99 -11.50 13.40
N PHE A 369 8.76 -11.83 13.02
CA PHE A 369 7.75 -12.26 13.97
C PHE A 369 8.02 -13.72 14.37
N PRO A 370 8.05 -14.02 15.67
CA PRO A 370 8.20 -15.39 16.13
C PRO A 370 6.97 -16.22 15.75
N ARG A 371 7.17 -17.47 15.29
CA ARG A 371 6.04 -18.39 15.13
C ARG A 371 5.43 -18.71 16.49
N THR A 372 4.13 -19.02 16.50
CA THR A 372 3.47 -19.45 17.74
C THR A 372 3.88 -20.88 18.10
N ALA A 373 3.77 -21.25 19.38
CA ALA A 373 4.26 -22.54 19.88
C ALA A 373 3.54 -23.75 19.27
N ASP A 374 2.30 -23.58 18.79
CA ASP A 374 1.48 -24.57 18.10
C ASP A 374 1.86 -24.76 16.61
N GLN A 375 2.65 -23.85 16.05
CA GLN A 375 3.09 -23.90 14.66
C GLN A 375 4.41 -24.65 14.53
N ASN A 376 4.48 -25.61 13.61
CA ASN A 376 5.75 -26.27 13.25
C ASN A 376 6.56 -25.42 12.25
N PRO A 377 7.84 -25.71 12.01
CA PRO A 377 8.65 -24.98 11.02
C PRO A 377 8.10 -25.01 9.58
N GLU A 378 7.30 -26.03 9.25
CA GLU A 378 6.67 -26.19 7.93
C GLU A 378 5.44 -25.28 7.74
N TRP A 379 4.91 -24.70 8.84
CA TRP A 379 3.78 -23.77 8.79
C TRP A 379 4.04 -22.59 7.84
N HIS A 380 5.30 -22.16 7.73
CA HIS A 380 5.73 -21.15 6.78
C HIS A 380 5.33 -21.49 5.33
N GLU A 381 5.55 -22.74 4.90
CA GLU A 381 5.27 -23.16 3.52
C GLU A 381 3.75 -23.17 3.25
N TRP A 382 2.96 -23.61 4.23
CA TRP A 382 1.50 -23.52 4.17
C TRP A 382 1.00 -22.08 4.04
N VAL A 383 1.55 -21.16 4.84
CA VAL A 383 1.24 -19.73 4.76
C VAL A 383 1.56 -19.17 3.38
N GLN A 384 2.76 -19.45 2.86
CA GLN A 384 3.17 -18.99 1.53
C GLN A 384 2.26 -19.51 0.42
N ASP A 385 1.94 -20.80 0.43
CA ASP A 385 1.11 -21.43 -0.59
C ASP A 385 -0.34 -20.94 -0.55
N PHE A 386 -0.90 -20.81 0.65
CA PHE A 386 -2.26 -20.29 0.82
C PHE A 386 -2.39 -18.84 0.35
N ILE A 387 -1.44 -17.97 0.72
CA ILE A 387 -1.39 -16.58 0.26
C ILE A 387 -1.21 -16.51 -1.25
N PHE A 388 -0.42 -17.41 -1.83
CA PHE A 388 -0.26 -17.49 -3.27
C PHE A 388 -1.61 -17.71 -3.99
N GLY A 389 -2.41 -18.66 -3.52
CA GLY A 389 -3.76 -18.90 -4.04
C GLY A 389 -4.70 -17.71 -3.80
N LEU A 390 -4.73 -17.21 -2.56
CA LEU A 390 -5.66 -16.17 -2.13
C LEU A 390 -5.39 -14.82 -2.82
N CYS A 391 -4.13 -14.35 -2.81
CA CYS A 391 -3.76 -13.05 -3.38
C CYS A 391 -3.74 -13.04 -4.92
N SER A 392 -3.85 -14.19 -5.59
CA SER A 392 -4.13 -14.24 -7.03
C SER A 392 -5.49 -13.61 -7.38
N HIS A 393 -6.38 -13.48 -6.39
CA HIS A 393 -7.70 -12.87 -6.49
C HIS A 393 -7.82 -11.62 -5.59
N SER A 394 -6.76 -10.80 -5.50
CA SER A 394 -6.65 -9.68 -4.54
C SER A 394 -7.75 -8.60 -4.65
N THR A 395 -8.38 -8.47 -5.82
CA THR A 395 -9.48 -7.52 -6.09
C THR A 395 -10.85 -8.07 -5.72
N ASP A 396 -10.99 -9.39 -5.64
CA ASP A 396 -12.27 -10.06 -5.45
C ASP A 396 -12.66 -10.04 -3.97
N SER A 397 -13.95 -10.25 -3.70
CA SER A 397 -14.39 -10.49 -2.33
C SER A 397 -13.78 -11.77 -1.77
N VAL A 398 -13.60 -11.85 -0.46
CA VAL A 398 -13.02 -13.05 0.20
C VAL A 398 -13.82 -14.31 -0.14
N VAL A 399 -15.15 -14.20 -0.25
CA VAL A 399 -16.02 -15.32 -0.60
C VAL A 399 -15.76 -15.81 -2.03
N GLU A 400 -15.75 -14.90 -3.01
CA GLU A 400 -15.49 -15.24 -4.41
C GLU A 400 -14.07 -15.75 -4.63
N ALA A 401 -13.08 -15.18 -3.95
CA ALA A 401 -11.69 -15.60 -4.03
C ALA A 401 -11.49 -17.03 -3.54
N LEU A 402 -12.09 -17.38 -2.40
CA LEU A 402 -12.02 -18.75 -1.85
C LEU A 402 -12.66 -19.75 -2.83
N ASP A 403 -13.83 -19.46 -3.38
CA ASP A 403 -14.49 -20.35 -4.36
C ASP A 403 -13.70 -20.51 -5.66
N LYS A 404 -12.94 -19.48 -6.07
CA LYS A 404 -12.01 -19.56 -7.21
C LYS A 404 -10.77 -20.40 -6.89
N MET A 405 -10.27 -20.33 -5.65
CA MET A 405 -9.17 -21.19 -5.19
C MET A 405 -9.58 -22.66 -5.24
N GLN A 406 -10.74 -22.98 -4.67
CA GLN A 406 -11.34 -24.30 -4.74
C GLN A 406 -12.87 -24.22 -4.54
N HIS A 407 -13.62 -24.94 -5.36
CA HIS A 407 -15.10 -24.92 -5.29
C HIS A 407 -15.62 -25.28 -3.89
N GLY A 408 -16.48 -24.42 -3.33
CA GLY A 408 -17.09 -24.62 -2.00
C GLY A 408 -16.21 -24.20 -0.84
N MET A 409 -14.99 -23.70 -1.10
CA MET A 409 -14.07 -23.28 -0.05
C MET A 409 -14.59 -22.06 0.72
N SER A 410 -15.55 -21.30 0.17
CA SER A 410 -16.24 -20.25 0.91
C SER A 410 -16.85 -20.72 2.24
N ASP A 411 -17.17 -22.00 2.40
CA ASP A 411 -17.77 -22.54 3.62
C ASP A 411 -16.89 -22.34 4.87
N ILE A 412 -15.56 -22.24 4.68
CA ILE A 412 -14.61 -22.06 5.79
C ILE A 412 -14.75 -20.69 6.46
N VAL A 413 -15.36 -19.71 5.80
CA VAL A 413 -15.63 -18.37 6.34
C VAL A 413 -16.41 -18.44 7.65
N SER A 414 -17.33 -19.41 7.78
CA SER A 414 -18.12 -19.63 9.00
C SER A 414 -17.27 -19.97 10.24
N LYS A 415 -16.04 -20.46 10.03
CA LYS A 415 -15.08 -20.81 11.09
C LYS A 415 -14.13 -19.66 11.43
N CYS A 416 -14.24 -18.51 10.78
CA CYS A 416 -13.31 -17.39 10.90
C CYS A 416 -14.02 -16.15 11.49
N PRO A 417 -14.20 -16.07 12.82
CA PRO A 417 -14.95 -15.00 13.46
C PRO A 417 -14.35 -13.60 13.20
N SER A 418 -13.03 -13.51 12.98
CA SER A 418 -12.38 -12.22 12.68
C SER A 418 -12.93 -11.53 11.43
N LEU A 419 -13.47 -12.28 10.45
CA LEU A 419 -14.06 -11.72 9.23
C LEU A 419 -15.32 -10.88 9.49
N MET A 420 -15.97 -11.10 10.63
CA MET A 420 -17.18 -10.39 11.07
C MET A 420 -16.93 -9.47 12.27
N ASP A 421 -15.69 -9.35 12.75
CA ASP A 421 -15.33 -8.49 13.90
C ASP A 421 -14.86 -7.11 13.41
N PRO A 422 -15.60 -6.02 13.67
CA PRO A 422 -15.19 -4.67 13.27
C PRO A 422 -13.83 -4.23 13.80
N LYS A 423 -13.43 -4.68 15.00
CA LYS A 423 -12.14 -4.31 15.61
C LYS A 423 -10.97 -4.95 14.88
N LYS A 424 -11.19 -6.13 14.33
CA LYS A 424 -10.23 -6.88 13.49
C LYS A 424 -10.36 -6.53 12.01
N GLY A 425 -11.26 -5.61 11.66
CA GLY A 425 -11.43 -5.07 10.32
C GLY A 425 -12.40 -5.86 9.43
N GLY A 426 -13.21 -6.71 10.08
CA GLY A 426 -14.27 -7.50 9.47
C GLY A 426 -15.46 -6.64 9.03
N ARG A 427 -16.36 -7.25 8.25
CA ARG A 427 -17.53 -6.58 7.65
C ARG A 427 -18.76 -7.44 7.78
N LEU A 428 -19.93 -6.79 7.86
CA LEU A 428 -21.22 -7.50 7.91
C LEU A 428 -21.49 -8.24 6.59
N ASN A 429 -21.27 -7.57 5.46
CA ASN A 429 -21.42 -8.16 4.14
C ASN A 429 -20.04 -8.51 3.57
N LEU A 430 -19.69 -9.80 3.61
CA LEU A 430 -18.38 -10.29 3.16
C LEU A 430 -18.16 -10.16 1.65
N LYS A 431 -19.20 -9.92 0.85
CA LYS A 431 -19.05 -9.55 -0.57
C LYS A 431 -18.37 -8.20 -0.74
N ASN A 432 -18.42 -7.35 0.28
CA ASN A 432 -17.75 -6.06 0.31
C ASN A 432 -16.34 -6.14 0.96
N LEU A 433 -15.94 -7.30 1.50
CA LEU A 433 -14.61 -7.51 2.08
C LEU A 433 -13.68 -8.14 1.05
N ARG A 434 -12.80 -7.32 0.46
CA ARG A 434 -11.84 -7.78 -0.54
C ARG A 434 -10.62 -8.43 0.07
N VAL A 435 -10.01 -9.37 -0.66
CA VAL A 435 -8.82 -10.11 -0.21
C VAL A 435 -7.68 -9.19 0.23
N ARG A 436 -7.42 -8.11 -0.52
CA ARG A 436 -6.34 -7.15 -0.15
C ARG A 436 -6.57 -6.44 1.18
N LEU A 437 -7.80 -6.38 1.68
CA LEU A 437 -8.09 -5.78 2.99
C LEU A 437 -7.90 -6.76 4.16
N LEU A 438 -7.76 -8.07 3.90
CA LEU A 438 -7.63 -9.05 4.98
C LEU A 438 -6.41 -8.76 5.86
N THR A 439 -6.59 -8.96 7.16
CA THR A 439 -5.51 -8.82 8.14
C THR A 439 -4.73 -10.13 8.25
N GLY A 440 -3.55 -10.07 8.86
CA GLY A 440 -2.75 -11.28 9.09
C GLY A 440 -3.46 -12.32 9.94
N GLU A 441 -4.23 -11.88 10.93
CA GLU A 441 -5.06 -12.74 11.78
C GLU A 441 -6.15 -13.44 10.96
N MET A 442 -6.89 -12.71 10.13
CA MET A 442 -7.92 -13.30 9.24
C MET A 442 -7.33 -14.36 8.30
N ILE A 443 -6.15 -14.10 7.74
CA ILE A 443 -5.47 -15.05 6.85
C ILE A 443 -5.06 -16.31 7.61
N THR A 444 -4.58 -16.15 8.86
CA THR A 444 -4.19 -17.27 9.71
C THR A 444 -5.39 -18.12 10.11
N GLU A 445 -6.53 -17.51 10.48
CA GLU A 445 -7.79 -18.21 10.74
C GLU A 445 -8.29 -18.95 9.50
N LEU A 446 -8.27 -18.30 8.33
CA LEU A 446 -8.67 -18.91 7.05
C LEU A 446 -7.79 -20.11 6.69
N LEU A 447 -6.48 -20.01 6.90
CA LEU A 447 -5.55 -21.11 6.65
C LEU A 447 -5.81 -22.28 7.60
N ALA A 448 -6.00 -22.02 8.90
CA ALA A 448 -6.35 -23.07 9.86
C ALA A 448 -7.66 -23.75 9.47
N ALA A 449 -8.69 -22.97 9.12
CA ALA A 449 -9.98 -23.49 8.69
C ALA A 449 -9.89 -24.29 7.37
N TYR A 450 -9.01 -23.88 6.44
CA TYR A 450 -8.71 -24.63 5.23
C TYR A 450 -8.02 -25.96 5.55
N ARG A 451 -7.05 -25.99 6.47
CA ARG A 451 -6.37 -27.24 6.85
C ARG A 451 -7.34 -28.27 7.41
N ASP A 452 -8.33 -27.82 8.18
CA ASP A 452 -9.36 -28.68 8.76
C ASP A 452 -10.58 -28.90 7.85
N TRP A 453 -10.51 -28.45 6.59
CA TRP A 453 -11.63 -28.54 5.66
C TRP A 453 -11.69 -29.95 5.02
N PRO A 454 -12.78 -30.72 5.22
CA PRO A 454 -12.85 -32.11 4.79
C PRO A 454 -13.07 -32.29 3.28
N PHE A 455 -13.48 -31.23 2.57
CA PHE A 455 -13.83 -31.29 1.15
C PHE A 455 -12.67 -30.86 0.23
N LYS A 456 -11.44 -30.90 0.74
CA LYS A 456 -10.20 -30.79 -0.05
C LYS A 456 -10.22 -31.79 -1.22
N ALA A 457 -9.77 -31.37 -2.40
CA ALA A 457 -9.68 -32.32 -3.51
C ALA A 457 -8.58 -33.36 -3.20
N PRO A 458 -8.66 -34.57 -3.76
CA PRO A 458 -7.62 -35.57 -3.54
C PRO A 458 -6.24 -35.04 -3.95
N GLY A 459 -5.25 -35.16 -3.07
CA GLY A 459 -3.89 -34.69 -3.31
C GLY A 459 -3.65 -33.20 -3.07
N THR A 460 -4.61 -32.45 -2.52
CA THR A 460 -4.40 -31.03 -2.16
C THR A 460 -3.90 -30.83 -0.73
N ASP A 461 -3.63 -31.91 0.00
CA ASP A 461 -3.18 -31.86 1.39
C ASP A 461 -1.65 -31.79 1.49
N HIS A 462 -1.06 -30.79 0.83
CA HIS A 462 0.36 -30.49 0.96
C HIS A 462 0.62 -28.98 0.84
N ASP A 463 1.78 -28.55 1.35
CA ASP A 463 2.22 -27.16 1.56
C ASP A 463 2.60 -26.38 0.27
N LYS A 464 2.24 -26.90 -0.91
CA LYS A 464 2.66 -26.38 -2.24
C LYS A 464 1.56 -26.50 -3.30
N TYR A 465 0.33 -26.77 -2.89
CA TYR A 465 -0.75 -27.11 -3.79
C TYR A 465 -1.09 -25.95 -4.75
N PHE A 466 -1.32 -24.75 -4.22
CA PHE A 466 -1.74 -23.62 -5.05
C PHE A 466 -0.62 -23.16 -5.99
N ARG A 467 0.64 -23.20 -5.54
CA ARG A 467 1.81 -22.93 -6.38
C ARG A 467 1.91 -23.91 -7.55
N TYR A 468 1.68 -25.20 -7.33
CA TYR A 468 1.71 -26.22 -8.40
C TYR A 468 0.49 -26.17 -9.32
N LYS A 469 -0.69 -25.91 -8.77
CA LYS A 469 -1.93 -25.74 -9.55
C LYS A 469 -1.79 -24.62 -10.58
N SER A 470 -1.22 -23.48 -10.20
CA SER A 470 -0.95 -22.39 -11.13
C SER A 470 0.19 -22.71 -12.09
N GLY A 471 1.25 -23.40 -11.64
CA GLY A 471 2.38 -23.81 -12.50
C GLY A 471 2.06 -24.84 -13.58
N SER A 472 0.84 -25.40 -13.60
CA SER A 472 0.36 -26.31 -14.65
C SER A 472 -0.13 -25.58 -15.91
N PHE A 473 -0.21 -24.25 -15.86
CA PHE A 473 -0.45 -23.36 -16.99
C PHE A 473 0.52 -22.16 -16.87
N ASP A 474 1.38 -21.95 -17.88
CA ASP A 474 2.37 -20.86 -18.01
C ASP A 474 3.73 -21.01 -17.30
N PHE A 475 4.64 -21.73 -17.98
CA PHE A 475 6.04 -21.30 -18.12
C PHE A 475 6.17 -20.22 -19.22
N SER A 476 5.28 -19.23 -19.26
CA SER A 476 5.46 -18.04 -20.10
C SER A 476 5.92 -16.87 -19.23
N THR A 477 6.97 -16.23 -19.71
CA THR A 477 7.88 -15.33 -19.01
C THR A 477 7.34 -13.93 -18.71
N ASP A 478 6.04 -13.70 -18.82
CA ASP A 478 5.49 -12.33 -18.80
C ASP A 478 4.25 -12.25 -17.90
N ASN A 479 4.46 -12.16 -16.58
CA ASN A 479 3.58 -11.47 -15.62
C ASN A 479 4.06 -11.72 -14.18
N TRP A 480 5.21 -11.14 -13.85
CA TRP A 480 5.61 -10.90 -12.47
C TRP A 480 5.95 -9.42 -12.35
N PRO A 481 5.26 -8.64 -11.50
CA PRO A 481 5.69 -7.28 -11.20
C PRO A 481 7.03 -7.24 -10.47
#